data_AF-A0A2N1TFA2-F1
#
_entry.id   AF-A0A2N1TFA2-F1
#
_cell.length_a   1.000
_cell.length_b   1.000
_cell.length_c   1.000
_cell.angle_alpha   90.00
_cell.angle_beta   90.00
_cell.angle_gamma   90.00
#
_symmetry.space_group_name_H-M   'P 1'
#
loop_
_entity.id
_entity.type
_entity.pdbx_description
1 polymer ?
#
loop_
_entity_poly.entity_id
_entity_poly.type
_entity_poly.pdbx_seq_one_letter_code
_entity_poly.pdbx_strand_id
1 'polypeptide(L)'
;MIKIYTLFLTSALVVSTACSRTDMWNKFDSQNTDPPSPISVIISPAGGAWLSSQAGIINNEATFLFDTSMDTASLTLTGTMASTSAIAWSTTNVADDTLTITPSASRTIENGATLTIDCDSLEGANIIRTRTYNITGSVYYVNISAPGPLTGTRLEPMNDIQAAVTAAKATAAAISASTPGVVLVAAGTYNTSNTLVIMAEGISLYGGYSATSWDLRNPATYVTILKDQRTSLGVTTPLLNAARIIEVPAGITGMTIIDGFTLNVAPIFTGASILSACAIFINNASPEISNNTITSSDVSSTNNPGVPVNTVGICHINGGSPSIHDNSIALATRGDTYNTCTNYGIYLATNADSHIHDNSMIYGGASTGTAGIVYGIFISNSSPIIENNRIIVSGATNNSFAIHIFNAAPDIHNNYIYGGSSGSETTGIRVDGSSGIVSCYNNIIDAGAGANNRYGINIIDGDINIFNNIINGGTGDKASGIYITNSSVRTVQIENNNIFTNDGDAFNAITSYGVYATSATSYPTTLNNNNFFYCDIQYYNYIDGVADKTVTLFDISTVLLIDAGDTVPAKNNISEDIYADLDQANEYRYIGDYNAVGVVFDTSGIDGNGAGWGYTIDRDGNTRTETNGWSIGAYEYD
;
A
#
# COMPACT_ATOMS: atom_id res chain seq x y z
N MET A 1 58.33 31.19 -36.89
CA MET A 1 59.78 30.95 -37.05
C MET A 1 60.08 29.57 -36.49
N ILE A 2 60.66 28.70 -37.33
CA ILE A 2 61.65 27.65 -36.99
C ILE A 2 61.10 26.45 -36.16
N LYS A 3 60.74 25.32 -36.77
CA LYS A 3 61.58 24.21 -37.33
C LYS A 3 62.46 23.51 -36.30
N ILE A 4 62.33 22.19 -36.19
CA ILE A 4 63.35 21.13 -36.46
C ILE A 4 62.61 19.77 -36.30
N TYR A 5 62.39 18.89 -37.29
CA TYR A 5 63.19 18.18 -38.32
C TYR A 5 63.74 16.80 -37.91
N THR A 6 63.25 15.76 -38.62
CA THR A 6 63.92 14.51 -39.10
C THR A 6 64.34 13.48 -38.06
N LEU A 7 64.26 12.16 -38.25
CA LEU A 7 64.60 11.28 -39.38
C LEU A 7 64.04 9.89 -38.98
N PHE A 8 63.40 9.08 -39.83
CA PHE A 8 64.10 7.96 -40.48
C PHE A 8 63.20 7.40 -41.60
N LEU A 9 63.74 7.44 -42.82
CA LEU A 9 63.29 6.70 -43.98
C LEU A 9 64.57 6.33 -44.72
N THR A 10 64.85 5.03 -44.87
CA THR A 10 65.44 4.44 -46.09
C THR A 10 65.60 2.92 -45.99
N SER A 11 65.30 2.26 -47.11
CA SER A 11 65.51 0.87 -47.54
C SER A 11 64.24 0.00 -47.42
N ALA A 12 63.68 -0.61 -48.45
CA ALA A 12 64.09 -0.74 -49.84
C ALA A 12 62.85 -0.88 -50.74
N LEU A 13 62.95 -0.25 -51.91
CA LEU A 13 62.17 -0.45 -53.11
C LEU A 13 62.41 -1.88 -53.62
N VAL A 14 61.37 -2.61 -54.08
CA VAL A 14 61.34 -3.53 -55.26
C VAL A 14 59.97 -4.22 -55.35
N VAL A 15 59.22 -3.88 -56.42
CA VAL A 15 58.23 -4.70 -57.18
C VAL A 15 56.94 -5.09 -56.43
N SER A 16 55.74 -4.65 -56.80
CA SER A 16 55.11 -4.88 -58.10
C SER A 16 53.91 -3.94 -58.35
N THR A 17 53.57 -3.85 -59.62
CA THR A 17 52.49 -3.10 -60.26
C THR A 17 51.08 -3.46 -59.78
N ALA A 18 50.21 -2.44 -59.79
CA ALA A 18 48.73 -2.50 -59.83
C ALA A 18 47.97 -2.77 -58.51
N CYS A 19 47.75 -1.71 -57.73
CA CYS A 19 46.43 -1.48 -57.15
C CYS A 19 46.20 0.02 -57.12
N SER A 20 45.24 0.50 -57.90
CA SER A 20 44.86 1.90 -57.84
C SER A 20 44.28 2.20 -56.45
N ARG A 21 44.40 3.43 -55.95
CA ARG A 21 43.73 3.86 -54.71
C ARG A 21 42.19 3.66 -54.80
N THR A 22 41.67 3.58 -56.02
CA THR A 22 40.29 3.20 -56.35
C THR A 22 39.99 1.72 -56.06
N ASP A 23 40.94 0.80 -56.25
CA ASP A 23 40.76 -0.64 -55.96
C ASP A 23 40.73 -0.95 -54.47
N MET A 24 41.48 -0.21 -53.65
CA MET A 24 41.38 -0.37 -52.19
C MET A 24 40.10 0.24 -51.62
N TRP A 25 39.62 1.36 -52.18
CA TRP A 25 38.33 1.93 -51.76
C TRP A 25 37.16 1.03 -52.19
N ASN A 26 37.18 0.50 -53.42
CA ASN A 26 36.17 -0.45 -53.88
C ASN A 26 36.19 -1.77 -53.12
N LYS A 27 37.36 -2.24 -52.65
CA LYS A 27 37.44 -3.43 -51.76
C LYS A 27 36.99 -3.14 -50.33
N PHE A 28 37.18 -1.92 -49.83
CA PHE A 28 36.70 -1.52 -48.51
C PHE A 28 35.18 -1.29 -48.54
N ASP A 29 34.64 -0.69 -49.61
CA ASP A 29 33.20 -0.48 -49.82
C ASP A 29 32.46 -1.80 -50.14
N SER A 30 33.13 -2.75 -50.82
CA SER A 30 32.54 -4.08 -51.08
C SER A 30 32.60 -5.05 -49.89
N GLN A 31 33.31 -4.69 -48.81
CA GLN A 31 33.40 -5.48 -47.57
C GLN A 31 32.77 -4.79 -46.37
N ASN A 32 32.46 -3.50 -46.48
CA ASN A 32 31.72 -2.74 -45.49
C ASN A 32 30.25 -2.69 -45.92
N THR A 33 29.63 -3.86 -46.06
CA THR A 33 28.17 -3.92 -45.95
C THR A 33 27.88 -3.49 -44.53
N ASP A 34 27.39 -2.25 -44.37
CA ASP A 34 26.93 -1.77 -43.07
C ASP A 34 26.10 -2.89 -42.44
N PRO A 35 26.35 -3.26 -41.17
CA PRO A 35 25.58 -4.31 -40.53
C PRO A 35 24.11 -3.97 -40.72
N PRO A 36 23.27 -4.94 -41.14
CA PRO A 36 21.87 -4.70 -41.41
C PRO A 36 21.28 -3.97 -40.21
N SER A 37 20.51 -2.91 -40.50
CA SER A 37 19.87 -2.13 -39.45
C SER A 37 19.09 -3.07 -38.53
N PRO A 38 19.14 -2.86 -37.20
CA PRO A 38 18.48 -3.76 -36.27
C PRO A 38 16.99 -3.84 -36.61
N ILE A 39 16.51 -5.06 -36.88
CA ILE A 39 15.11 -5.31 -37.23
C ILE A 39 14.23 -4.95 -36.03
N SER A 40 13.28 -4.04 -36.26
CA SER A 40 12.27 -3.69 -35.27
C SER A 40 11.16 -4.74 -35.27
N VAL A 41 10.70 -5.11 -34.07
CA VAL A 41 9.60 -6.05 -33.90
C VAL A 41 8.59 -5.48 -32.92
N ILE A 42 7.36 -5.31 -33.38
CA ILE A 42 6.21 -4.94 -32.56
C ILE A 42 5.49 -6.23 -32.18
N ILE A 43 5.23 -6.43 -30.88
CA ILE A 43 4.65 -7.67 -30.37
C ILE A 43 3.35 -7.34 -29.64
N SER A 44 2.28 -8.04 -30.02
CA SER A 44 0.93 -7.85 -29.48
C SER A 44 0.28 -9.23 -29.18
N PRO A 45 -0.05 -9.58 -27.93
CA PRO A 45 0.13 -8.71 -26.79
C PRO A 45 1.58 -8.61 -26.30
N ALA A 46 1.88 -7.53 -25.58
CA ALA A 46 3.19 -7.32 -24.95
C ALA A 46 3.52 -8.42 -23.92
N GLY A 47 4.81 -8.54 -23.57
CA GLY A 47 5.24 -9.45 -22.51
C GLY A 47 4.58 -9.10 -21.16
N GLY A 48 4.17 -10.12 -20.41
CA GLY A 48 3.42 -10.01 -19.17
C GLY A 48 1.89 -9.98 -19.36
N ALA A 49 1.40 -9.98 -20.60
CA ALA A 49 -0.03 -9.94 -20.86
C ALA A 49 -0.74 -11.28 -20.60
N TRP A 50 -2.07 -11.19 -20.42
CA TRP A 50 -2.95 -12.33 -20.22
C TRP A 50 -3.44 -12.93 -21.55
N LEU A 51 -3.36 -14.25 -21.66
CA LEU A 51 -3.91 -15.01 -22.78
C LEU A 51 -4.89 -16.08 -22.26
N SER A 52 -5.96 -16.34 -23.03
CA SER A 52 -6.87 -17.44 -22.70
C SER A 52 -6.22 -18.80 -22.97
N SER A 53 -6.53 -19.77 -22.12
CA SER A 53 -6.08 -21.16 -22.23
C SER A 53 -6.85 -21.95 -23.27
N GLN A 54 -8.05 -21.55 -23.70
CA GLN A 54 -8.83 -22.34 -24.65
C GLN A 54 -8.49 -22.02 -26.12
N ALA A 55 -8.30 -23.07 -26.92
CA ALA A 55 -8.21 -22.96 -28.37
C ALA A 55 -9.57 -22.51 -28.96
N GLY A 56 -9.54 -21.62 -29.95
CA GLY A 56 -10.75 -21.08 -30.57
C GLY A 56 -11.59 -20.14 -29.70
N ILE A 57 -11.17 -19.89 -28.45
CA ILE A 57 -11.68 -18.78 -27.65
C ILE A 57 -10.90 -17.50 -27.96
N ILE A 58 -11.62 -16.42 -27.83
CA ILE A 58 -11.19 -15.05 -27.96
C ILE A 58 -9.92 -14.75 -27.12
N ASN A 59 -8.97 -13.98 -27.66
CA ASN A 59 -7.76 -13.47 -26.96
C ASN A 59 -6.70 -14.51 -26.57
N ASN A 60 -6.39 -15.44 -27.46
CA ASN A 60 -5.38 -16.47 -27.23
C ASN A 60 -4.15 -16.38 -28.17
N GLU A 61 -4.12 -15.37 -29.05
CA GLU A 61 -3.11 -15.21 -30.10
C GLU A 61 -2.00 -14.23 -29.70
N ALA A 62 -0.77 -14.51 -30.16
CA ALA A 62 0.34 -13.58 -30.12
C ALA A 62 0.78 -13.23 -31.55
N THR A 63 0.88 -11.94 -31.85
CA THR A 63 1.25 -11.41 -33.15
C THR A 63 2.59 -10.67 -33.06
N PHE A 64 3.49 -10.95 -34.00
CA PHE A 64 4.79 -10.31 -34.14
C PHE A 64 4.81 -9.64 -35.51
N LEU A 65 4.89 -8.31 -35.53
CA LEU A 65 5.01 -7.50 -36.74
C LEU A 65 6.46 -7.02 -36.87
N PHE A 66 7.13 -7.50 -37.92
CA PHE A 66 8.49 -7.14 -38.30
C PHE A 66 8.46 -5.93 -39.25
N ASP A 67 9.52 -5.14 -39.28
CA ASP A 67 9.66 -4.03 -40.25
C ASP A 67 10.32 -4.46 -41.58
N THR A 68 10.57 -5.76 -41.75
CA THR A 68 11.14 -6.38 -42.96
C THR A 68 10.48 -7.72 -43.28
N SER A 69 10.73 -8.25 -44.47
CA SER A 69 10.25 -9.57 -44.90
C SER A 69 11.04 -10.71 -44.24
N MET A 70 10.32 -11.73 -43.76
CA MET A 70 10.92 -12.84 -43.01
C MET A 70 11.06 -14.11 -43.84
N ASP A 71 12.12 -14.90 -43.59
CA ASP A 71 12.22 -16.27 -44.09
C ASP A 71 11.35 -17.18 -43.22
N THR A 72 10.11 -17.40 -43.66
CA THR A 72 9.13 -18.21 -42.92
C THR A 72 9.60 -19.65 -42.65
N ALA A 73 10.53 -20.20 -43.44
CA ALA A 73 11.06 -21.54 -43.25
C ALA A 73 12.13 -21.64 -42.14
N SER A 74 12.72 -20.50 -41.75
CA SER A 74 13.73 -20.42 -40.68
C SER A 74 13.12 -20.42 -39.28
N LEU A 75 11.80 -20.22 -39.15
CA LEU A 75 11.15 -20.05 -37.86
C LEU A 75 11.25 -21.30 -36.98
N THR A 76 11.83 -21.12 -35.81
CA THR A 76 11.78 -22.06 -34.70
C THR A 76 11.04 -21.44 -33.51
N LEU A 77 10.14 -22.22 -32.90
CA LEU A 77 9.44 -21.84 -31.67
C LEU A 77 9.96 -22.69 -30.51
N THR A 78 10.32 -22.04 -29.40
CA THR A 78 10.67 -22.70 -28.14
C THR A 78 9.94 -22.06 -26.95
N GLY A 79 10.05 -22.66 -25.76
CA GLY A 79 9.31 -22.25 -24.56
C GLY A 79 8.08 -23.13 -24.28
N THR A 80 7.40 -22.86 -23.16
CA THR A 80 6.26 -23.67 -22.70
C THR A 80 5.05 -23.59 -23.64
N MET A 81 4.91 -22.48 -24.37
CA MET A 81 3.80 -22.27 -25.31
C MET A 81 4.03 -22.87 -26.70
N ALA A 82 5.27 -23.24 -27.05
CA ALA A 82 5.62 -23.61 -28.42
C ALA A 82 4.94 -24.90 -28.91
N SER A 83 4.87 -25.93 -28.05
CA SER A 83 4.37 -27.27 -28.43
C SER A 83 2.88 -27.32 -28.74
N THR A 84 2.11 -26.29 -28.34
CA THR A 84 0.66 -26.21 -28.49
C THR A 84 0.23 -25.07 -29.40
N SER A 85 1.11 -24.61 -30.29
CA SER A 85 0.86 -23.44 -31.13
C SER A 85 0.75 -23.80 -32.62
N ALA A 86 -0.26 -23.26 -33.27
CA ALA A 86 -0.38 -23.10 -34.72
C ALA A 86 0.26 -21.76 -35.13
N ILE A 87 0.91 -21.77 -36.29
CA ILE A 87 1.62 -20.62 -36.84
C ILE A 87 0.95 -20.20 -38.15
N ALA A 88 0.74 -18.90 -38.32
CA ALA A 88 0.36 -18.32 -39.60
C ALA A 88 1.24 -17.10 -39.90
N TRP A 89 1.81 -17.07 -41.10
CA TRP A 89 2.46 -15.87 -41.65
C TRP A 89 1.48 -15.11 -42.54
N SER A 90 1.55 -13.79 -42.49
CA SER A 90 0.73 -12.89 -43.30
C SER A 90 1.51 -11.61 -43.63
N THR A 91 0.92 -10.79 -44.49
CA THR A 91 1.49 -9.50 -44.92
C THR A 91 0.64 -8.36 -44.37
N THR A 92 1.26 -7.49 -43.57
CA THR A 92 0.68 -6.24 -43.09
C THR A 92 1.27 -5.04 -43.83
N ASN A 93 2.61 -4.91 -43.86
CA ASN A 93 3.30 -3.83 -44.55
C ASN A 93 4.18 -4.35 -45.70
N VAL A 94 4.95 -5.41 -45.44
CA VAL A 94 5.81 -6.09 -46.43
C VAL A 94 5.55 -7.60 -46.41
N ALA A 95 5.99 -8.32 -47.45
CA ALA A 95 5.68 -9.73 -47.58
C ALA A 95 6.16 -10.52 -46.34
N ASP A 96 5.29 -11.36 -45.78
CA ASP A 96 5.57 -12.23 -44.63
C ASP A 96 6.17 -11.51 -43.41
N ASP A 97 5.69 -10.30 -43.11
CA ASP A 97 6.15 -9.49 -41.98
C ASP A 97 5.31 -9.64 -40.71
N THR A 98 4.24 -10.44 -40.76
CA THR A 98 3.37 -10.66 -39.60
C THR A 98 3.25 -12.13 -39.28
N LEU A 99 3.78 -12.52 -38.12
CA LEU A 99 3.67 -13.86 -37.54
C LEU A 99 2.57 -13.87 -36.48
N THR A 100 1.52 -14.66 -36.70
CA THR A 100 0.47 -14.95 -35.72
C THR A 100 0.65 -16.35 -35.16
N ILE A 101 0.66 -16.45 -33.83
CA ILE A 101 0.80 -17.68 -33.06
C ILE A 101 -0.48 -17.89 -32.25
N THR A 102 -1.28 -18.88 -32.65
CA THR A 102 -2.57 -19.23 -32.03
C THR A 102 -2.46 -20.61 -31.39
N PRO A 103 -3.04 -20.89 -30.22
CA PRO A 103 -3.02 -22.24 -29.67
C PRO A 103 -3.77 -23.23 -30.57
N SER A 104 -3.12 -24.33 -30.92
CA SER A 104 -3.72 -25.47 -31.64
C SER A 104 -4.52 -26.40 -30.72
N ALA A 105 -4.30 -26.32 -29.41
CA ALA A 105 -5.02 -27.03 -28.36
C ALA A 105 -5.09 -26.16 -27.10
N SER A 106 -5.94 -26.55 -26.14
CA SER A 106 -6.00 -25.85 -24.86
C SER A 106 -4.63 -25.90 -24.14
N ARG A 107 -4.18 -24.75 -23.63
CA ARG A 107 -2.93 -24.60 -22.89
C ARG A 107 -3.14 -24.89 -21.41
N THR A 108 -2.06 -25.28 -20.73
CA THR A 108 -2.05 -25.32 -19.27
C THR A 108 -2.16 -23.89 -18.73
N ILE A 109 -3.00 -23.71 -17.71
CA ILE A 109 -3.07 -22.45 -16.96
C ILE A 109 -1.78 -22.32 -16.16
N GLU A 110 -0.99 -21.29 -16.48
CA GLU A 110 0.31 -21.07 -15.85
C GLU A 110 0.64 -19.57 -15.84
N ASN A 111 1.25 -19.11 -14.76
CA ASN A 111 1.80 -17.77 -14.66
C ASN A 111 3.24 -17.82 -15.20
N GLY A 112 3.62 -16.90 -16.09
CA GLY A 112 4.98 -16.88 -16.63
C GLY A 112 5.27 -17.87 -17.78
N ALA A 113 4.26 -18.25 -18.57
CA ALA A 113 4.43 -19.05 -19.78
C ALA A 113 5.42 -18.41 -20.75
N THR A 114 6.36 -19.17 -21.30
CA THR A 114 7.38 -18.63 -22.19
C THR A 114 7.11 -18.96 -23.65
N LEU A 115 7.37 -17.98 -24.53
CA LEU A 115 7.35 -18.13 -25.98
C LEU A 115 8.59 -17.44 -26.55
N THR A 116 9.47 -18.23 -27.15
CA THR A 116 10.66 -17.74 -27.86
C THR A 116 10.49 -18.00 -29.35
N ILE A 117 10.57 -16.94 -30.14
CA ILE A 117 10.71 -17.00 -31.60
C ILE A 117 12.19 -16.86 -31.95
N ASP A 118 12.65 -17.65 -32.89
CA ASP A 118 13.97 -17.54 -33.52
C ASP A 118 13.77 -17.76 -35.02
N CYS A 119 14.00 -16.70 -35.81
CA CYS A 119 13.78 -16.70 -37.25
C CYS A 119 14.72 -15.70 -37.93
N ASP A 120 15.04 -15.98 -39.19
CA ASP A 120 15.85 -15.15 -40.06
C ASP A 120 14.97 -14.26 -40.95
N SER A 121 15.42 -13.04 -41.21
CA SER A 121 14.90 -12.23 -42.32
C SER A 121 15.39 -12.76 -43.67
N LEU A 122 14.72 -12.39 -44.77
CA LEU A 122 15.19 -12.73 -46.13
C LEU A 122 16.57 -12.11 -46.45
N GLU A 123 16.97 -11.09 -45.70
CA GLU A 123 18.29 -10.45 -45.80
C GLU A 123 19.37 -11.15 -44.95
N GLY A 124 19.00 -12.24 -44.24
CA GLY A 124 19.92 -13.08 -43.47
C GLY A 124 20.21 -12.60 -42.05
N ALA A 125 19.50 -11.57 -41.55
CA ALA A 125 19.59 -11.17 -40.15
C ALA A 125 18.70 -12.07 -39.27
N ASN A 126 19.30 -12.71 -38.27
CA ASN A 126 18.62 -13.56 -37.29
C ASN A 126 17.98 -12.74 -36.16
N ILE A 127 16.76 -13.12 -35.77
CA ILE A 127 15.97 -12.47 -34.74
C ILE A 127 15.53 -13.51 -33.71
N ILE A 128 16.06 -13.37 -32.49
CA ILE A 128 15.58 -14.11 -31.32
C ILE A 128 14.80 -13.17 -30.41
N ARG A 129 13.56 -13.54 -30.06
CA ARG A 129 12.74 -12.80 -29.09
C ARG A 129 12.04 -13.78 -28.15
N THR A 130 12.33 -13.66 -26.86
CA THR A 130 11.61 -14.36 -25.80
C THR A 130 10.58 -13.44 -25.15
N ARG A 131 9.39 -13.97 -24.92
CA ARG A 131 8.31 -13.32 -24.19
C ARG A 131 7.74 -14.26 -23.15
N THR A 132 7.16 -13.62 -22.14
CA THR A 132 6.51 -14.28 -21.01
C THR A 132 5.04 -13.83 -21.00
N TYR A 133 4.10 -14.75 -20.77
CA TYR A 133 2.66 -14.50 -20.76
C TYR A 133 2.00 -15.18 -19.56
N ASN A 134 0.82 -14.71 -19.18
CA ASN A 134 0.02 -15.32 -18.12
C ASN A 134 -1.17 -16.03 -18.76
N ILE A 135 -1.21 -17.36 -18.67
CA ILE A 135 -2.28 -18.17 -19.26
C ILE A 135 -3.37 -18.38 -18.21
N THR A 136 -4.59 -17.94 -18.52
CA THR A 136 -5.76 -18.04 -17.64
C THR A 136 -6.94 -18.68 -18.37
N GLY A 137 -8.00 -19.07 -17.67
CA GLY A 137 -9.17 -19.68 -18.31
C GLY A 137 -9.89 -18.75 -19.28
N SER A 138 -10.08 -17.50 -18.89
CA SER A 138 -10.78 -16.51 -19.70
C SER A 138 -10.18 -15.12 -19.56
N VAL A 139 -10.19 -14.36 -20.66
CA VAL A 139 -9.74 -12.96 -20.68
C VAL A 139 -10.81 -12.13 -21.41
N TYR A 140 -11.39 -11.17 -20.71
CA TYR A 140 -12.39 -10.25 -21.22
C TYR A 140 -11.89 -8.81 -21.19
N TYR A 141 -12.22 -8.04 -22.21
CA TYR A 141 -11.79 -6.66 -22.37
C TYR A 141 -12.99 -5.71 -22.25
N VAL A 142 -12.82 -4.60 -21.52
CA VAL A 142 -13.88 -3.63 -21.26
C VAL A 142 -13.45 -2.21 -21.62
N ASN A 143 -14.13 -1.59 -22.59
CA ASN A 143 -13.92 -0.20 -22.99
C ASN A 143 -15.25 0.55 -23.01
N ILE A 144 -15.36 1.61 -22.22
CA ILE A 144 -16.60 2.40 -22.08
C ILE A 144 -17.08 3.01 -23.41
N SER A 145 -16.18 3.26 -24.36
CA SER A 145 -16.52 3.83 -25.66
C SER A 145 -17.07 2.80 -26.66
N ALA A 146 -17.09 1.52 -26.29
CA ALA A 146 -17.54 0.47 -27.17
C ALA A 146 -19.08 0.51 -27.36
N PRO A 147 -19.60 0.28 -28.58
CA PRO A 147 -21.02 0.50 -28.90
C PRO A 147 -22.02 -0.47 -28.23
N GLY A 148 -21.54 -1.52 -27.56
CA GLY A 148 -22.35 -2.50 -26.80
C GLY A 148 -23.28 -3.40 -27.66
N PRO A 149 -23.85 -4.48 -27.07
CA PRO A 149 -23.10 -5.47 -26.30
C PRO A 149 -22.17 -6.25 -27.24
N LEU A 150 -20.90 -6.33 -26.89
CA LEU A 150 -19.87 -6.97 -27.69
C LEU A 150 -19.37 -8.25 -27.02
N THR A 151 -18.63 -9.06 -27.76
CA THR A 151 -18.16 -10.40 -27.34
C THR A 151 -17.11 -10.37 -26.22
N GLY A 152 -16.53 -9.21 -25.92
CA GLY A 152 -15.45 -9.06 -24.94
C GLY A 152 -14.07 -9.41 -25.49
N THR A 153 -13.94 -9.47 -26.82
CA THR A 153 -12.64 -9.59 -27.48
C THR A 153 -11.84 -8.31 -27.36
N ARG A 154 -10.53 -8.40 -27.61
CA ARG A 154 -9.66 -7.25 -27.75
C ARG A 154 -10.16 -6.24 -28.82
N LEU A 155 -10.75 -6.74 -29.92
CA LEU A 155 -11.29 -5.94 -31.03
C LEU A 155 -12.74 -5.51 -30.81
N GLU A 156 -13.46 -6.25 -29.97
CA GLU A 156 -14.87 -6.07 -29.65
C GLU A 156 -15.04 -6.06 -28.12
N PRO A 157 -14.45 -5.08 -27.41
CA PRO A 157 -14.50 -5.04 -25.96
C PRO A 157 -15.93 -4.77 -25.49
N MET A 158 -16.32 -5.34 -24.35
CA MET A 158 -17.58 -5.01 -23.69
C MET A 158 -17.56 -3.55 -23.23
N ASN A 159 -18.73 -2.93 -23.05
CA ASN A 159 -18.86 -1.58 -22.50
C ASN A 159 -19.32 -1.55 -21.03
N ASP A 160 -19.57 -2.73 -20.45
CA ASP A 160 -20.05 -2.91 -19.08
C ASP A 160 -19.14 -3.88 -18.32
N ILE A 161 -18.63 -3.46 -17.16
CA ILE A 161 -17.69 -4.24 -16.36
C ILE A 161 -18.39 -5.45 -15.73
N GLN A 162 -19.61 -5.29 -15.22
CA GLN A 162 -20.34 -6.38 -14.57
C GLN A 162 -20.66 -7.50 -15.55
N ALA A 163 -21.06 -7.16 -16.79
CA ALA A 163 -21.29 -8.11 -17.86
C ALA A 163 -20.03 -8.92 -18.18
N ALA A 164 -18.85 -8.27 -18.20
CA ALA A 164 -17.58 -8.95 -18.40
C ALA A 164 -17.21 -9.87 -17.24
N VAL A 165 -17.44 -9.47 -15.99
CA VAL A 165 -17.23 -10.35 -14.82
C VAL A 165 -18.15 -11.58 -14.88
N THR A 166 -19.42 -11.40 -15.25
CA THR A 166 -20.38 -12.50 -15.42
C THR A 166 -19.96 -13.44 -16.55
N ALA A 167 -19.53 -12.90 -17.69
CA ALA A 167 -19.06 -13.69 -18.83
C ALA A 167 -17.76 -14.45 -18.51
N ALA A 168 -16.80 -13.80 -17.87
CA ALA A 168 -15.57 -14.42 -17.39
C ALA A 168 -15.85 -15.58 -16.43
N LYS A 169 -16.76 -15.39 -15.46
CA LYS A 169 -17.17 -16.46 -14.55
C LYS A 169 -17.81 -17.64 -15.28
N ALA A 170 -18.69 -17.38 -16.25
CA ALA A 170 -19.35 -18.41 -17.02
C ALA A 170 -18.33 -19.22 -17.87
N THR A 171 -17.40 -18.55 -18.55
CA THR A 171 -16.36 -19.21 -19.35
C THR A 171 -15.41 -20.02 -18.47
N ALA A 172 -14.95 -19.44 -17.35
CA ALA A 172 -14.11 -20.14 -16.38
C ALA A 172 -14.79 -21.41 -15.86
N ALA A 173 -16.05 -21.32 -15.44
CA ALA A 173 -16.82 -22.44 -14.93
C ALA A 173 -17.04 -23.56 -15.98
N ALA A 174 -17.09 -23.22 -17.27
CA ALA A 174 -17.18 -24.19 -18.36
C ALA A 174 -15.88 -24.99 -18.57
N ILE A 175 -14.73 -24.45 -18.13
CA ILE A 175 -13.44 -25.15 -18.12
C ILE A 175 -13.34 -26.00 -16.84
N SER A 176 -13.42 -25.35 -15.68
CA SER A 176 -13.55 -25.99 -14.37
C SER A 176 -14.01 -24.97 -13.32
N ALA A 177 -14.61 -25.45 -12.22
CA ALA A 177 -15.11 -24.57 -11.15
C ALA A 177 -14.00 -23.70 -10.48
N SER A 178 -12.75 -24.15 -10.54
CA SER A 178 -11.57 -23.48 -9.95
C SER A 178 -10.70 -22.75 -10.98
N THR A 179 -11.12 -22.70 -12.24
CA THR A 179 -10.34 -22.04 -13.29
C THR A 179 -10.38 -20.51 -13.06
N PRO A 180 -9.22 -19.82 -13.01
CA PRO A 180 -9.23 -18.37 -12.93
C PRO A 180 -9.70 -17.72 -14.24
N GLY A 181 -10.19 -16.49 -14.13
CA GLY A 181 -10.53 -15.61 -15.25
C GLY A 181 -10.10 -14.19 -14.96
N VAL A 182 -10.00 -13.38 -16.01
CA VAL A 182 -9.50 -12.02 -15.92
C VAL A 182 -10.36 -11.07 -16.74
N VAL A 183 -10.63 -9.89 -16.18
CA VAL A 183 -11.28 -8.76 -16.84
C VAL A 183 -10.31 -7.58 -16.88
N LEU A 184 -9.97 -7.12 -18.08
CA LEU A 184 -9.07 -6.01 -18.36
C LEU A 184 -9.88 -4.77 -18.74
N VAL A 185 -9.69 -3.67 -18.03
CA VAL A 185 -10.53 -2.48 -18.19
C VAL A 185 -9.68 -1.32 -18.70
N ALA A 186 -10.11 -0.76 -19.82
CA ALA A 186 -9.47 0.41 -20.42
C ALA A 186 -9.63 1.66 -19.55
N ALA A 187 -8.80 2.67 -19.82
CA ALA A 187 -8.92 4.00 -19.29
C ALA A 187 -10.25 4.60 -19.68
N GLY A 188 -10.87 5.31 -18.74
CA GLY A 188 -12.21 5.87 -18.90
C GLY A 188 -12.90 6.07 -17.57
N THR A 189 -14.03 6.77 -17.59
CA THR A 189 -14.88 6.93 -16.41
C THR A 189 -16.13 6.08 -16.55
N TYR A 190 -16.22 5.06 -15.69
CA TYR A 190 -17.32 4.11 -15.61
C TYR A 190 -18.23 4.55 -14.48
N ASN A 191 -19.37 5.11 -14.86
CA ASN A 191 -20.34 5.65 -13.92
C ASN A 191 -21.40 4.60 -13.57
N THR A 192 -21.88 4.63 -12.33
CA THR A 192 -23.01 3.78 -11.89
C THR A 192 -24.02 4.56 -11.05
N SER A 193 -25.28 4.17 -11.14
CA SER A 193 -26.33 4.55 -10.19
C SER A 193 -26.64 3.44 -9.18
N ASN A 194 -25.92 2.32 -9.19
CA ASN A 194 -26.06 1.15 -8.32
C ASN A 194 -24.67 0.62 -7.90
N THR A 195 -24.58 -0.56 -7.28
CA THR A 195 -23.28 -1.27 -7.20
C THR A 195 -22.76 -1.50 -8.61
N LEU A 196 -21.53 -1.06 -8.91
CA LEU A 196 -20.97 -1.17 -10.27
C LEU A 196 -20.48 -2.60 -10.54
N VAL A 197 -19.80 -3.21 -9.57
CA VAL A 197 -19.19 -4.53 -9.73
C VAL A 197 -19.45 -5.39 -8.51
N ILE A 198 -19.97 -6.59 -8.74
CA ILE A 198 -20.05 -7.69 -7.80
C ILE A 198 -19.04 -8.74 -8.26
N MET A 199 -18.00 -8.95 -7.47
CA MET A 199 -16.92 -9.86 -7.77
C MET A 199 -17.38 -11.32 -7.72
N ALA A 200 -16.71 -12.17 -8.50
CA ALA A 200 -16.96 -13.60 -8.55
C ALA A 200 -15.66 -14.37 -8.30
N GLU A 201 -15.77 -15.52 -7.62
CA GLU A 201 -14.57 -16.25 -7.17
C GLU A 201 -13.71 -16.69 -8.36
N GLY A 202 -12.40 -16.42 -8.25
CA GLY A 202 -11.39 -16.68 -9.27
C GLY A 202 -11.38 -15.69 -10.43
N ILE A 203 -12.19 -14.62 -10.40
CA ILE A 203 -12.25 -13.62 -11.46
C ILE A 203 -11.57 -12.33 -11.03
N SER A 204 -10.37 -12.10 -11.56
CA SER A 204 -9.59 -10.89 -11.27
C SER A 204 -9.96 -9.73 -12.19
N LEU A 205 -9.83 -8.51 -11.68
CA LEU A 205 -10.19 -7.27 -12.35
C LEU A 205 -8.98 -6.33 -12.36
N TYR A 206 -8.55 -5.89 -13.54
CA TYR A 206 -7.39 -5.01 -13.72
C TYR A 206 -7.75 -3.76 -14.50
N GLY A 207 -7.58 -2.59 -13.88
CA GLY A 207 -7.66 -1.28 -14.53
C GLY A 207 -6.32 -0.88 -15.14
N GLY A 208 -6.24 0.34 -15.68
CA GLY A 208 -4.96 0.91 -16.10
C GLY A 208 -4.54 0.60 -17.54
N TYR A 209 -5.44 0.11 -18.40
CA TYR A 209 -5.13 -0.21 -19.79
C TYR A 209 -5.42 0.96 -20.73
N SER A 210 -4.62 1.17 -21.78
CA SER A 210 -4.96 2.17 -22.80
C SER A 210 -6.24 1.80 -23.55
N ALA A 211 -7.11 2.79 -23.79
CA ALA A 211 -8.33 2.62 -24.57
C ALA A 211 -8.08 2.35 -26.06
N THR A 212 -6.86 2.60 -26.56
CA THR A 212 -6.48 2.40 -27.96
C THR A 212 -5.47 1.27 -28.16
N SER A 213 -4.80 0.81 -27.09
CA SER A 213 -3.84 -0.29 -27.15
C SER A 213 -3.81 -1.10 -25.86
N TRP A 214 -4.30 -2.33 -25.92
CA TRP A 214 -4.33 -3.22 -24.77
C TRP A 214 -2.96 -3.76 -24.31
N ASP A 215 -1.90 -3.43 -25.06
CA ASP A 215 -0.52 -3.81 -24.71
C ASP A 215 0.12 -2.83 -23.73
N LEU A 216 -0.52 -1.69 -23.53
CA LEU A 216 -0.03 -0.62 -22.68
C LEU A 216 -0.85 -0.62 -21.41
N ARG A 217 -0.25 -1.11 -20.32
CA ARG A 217 -0.81 -1.02 -18.98
C ARG A 217 0.08 -0.14 -18.11
N ASN A 218 -0.50 0.91 -17.55
CA ASN A 218 0.11 1.77 -16.56
C ASN A 218 -1.03 2.50 -15.84
N PRO A 219 -1.41 2.07 -14.62
CA PRO A 219 -2.52 2.68 -13.87
C PRO A 219 -2.38 4.19 -13.63
N ALA A 220 -1.15 4.71 -13.56
CA ALA A 220 -0.90 6.15 -13.41
C ALA A 220 -1.13 6.94 -14.71
N THR A 221 -0.90 6.33 -15.88
CA THR A 221 -1.07 7.00 -17.19
C THR A 221 -2.46 6.76 -17.78
N TYR A 222 -2.96 5.54 -17.73
CA TYR A 222 -4.21 5.10 -18.35
C TYR A 222 -5.30 4.90 -17.30
N VAL A 223 -5.67 5.99 -16.63
CA VAL A 223 -6.53 5.94 -15.44
C VAL A 223 -7.91 5.35 -15.75
N THR A 224 -8.24 4.25 -15.07
CA THR A 224 -9.59 3.64 -15.08
C THR A 224 -10.34 4.10 -13.84
N ILE A 225 -11.34 4.95 -14.02
CA ILE A 225 -12.11 5.54 -12.93
C ILE A 225 -13.45 4.82 -12.79
N LEU A 226 -13.70 4.22 -11.63
CA LEU A 226 -15.03 3.74 -11.24
C LEU A 226 -15.67 4.81 -10.35
N LYS A 227 -16.74 5.43 -10.83
CA LYS A 227 -17.39 6.55 -10.14
C LYS A 227 -18.80 6.19 -9.72
N ASP A 228 -19.04 6.27 -8.42
CA ASP A 228 -20.40 6.23 -7.91
C ASP A 228 -21.10 7.57 -8.22
N GLN A 229 -22.25 7.51 -8.88
CA GLN A 229 -23.09 8.67 -9.21
C GLN A 229 -24.44 8.63 -8.48
N ARG A 230 -24.61 7.76 -7.48
CA ARG A 230 -25.84 7.72 -6.70
C ARG A 230 -26.08 9.06 -6.00
N THR A 231 -27.23 9.66 -6.29
CA THR A 231 -27.70 10.89 -5.63
C THR A 231 -28.64 10.63 -4.46
N SER A 232 -29.10 9.37 -4.28
CA SER A 232 -30.00 8.96 -3.19
C SER A 232 -29.84 7.48 -2.88
N LEU A 233 -29.86 7.09 -1.61
CA LEU A 233 -29.97 5.69 -1.19
C LEU A 233 -31.44 5.35 -0.96
N GLY A 234 -31.96 4.36 -1.71
CA GLY A 234 -33.37 3.99 -1.67
C GLY A 234 -33.81 3.26 -0.39
N VAL A 235 -32.90 2.92 0.52
CA VAL A 235 -33.21 2.15 1.74
C VAL A 235 -32.28 2.55 2.88
N THR A 236 -32.82 2.64 4.10
CA THR A 236 -32.06 2.74 5.35
C THR A 236 -31.37 1.41 5.61
N THR A 237 -30.11 1.31 5.26
CA THR A 237 -29.31 0.15 5.61
C THR A 237 -28.37 0.52 6.77
N PRO A 238 -28.18 -0.39 7.75
CA PRO A 238 -27.13 -0.20 8.75
C PRO A 238 -25.77 -0.08 8.06
N LEU A 239 -24.77 0.45 8.78
CA LEU A 239 -23.36 0.59 8.36
C LEU A 239 -22.83 -0.61 7.53
N LEU A 240 -23.34 -1.81 7.83
CA LEU A 240 -23.01 -3.09 7.19
C LEU A 240 -23.51 -3.29 5.75
N ASN A 241 -24.27 -2.35 5.16
CA ASN A 241 -24.73 -2.47 3.78
C ASN A 241 -24.73 -1.09 3.09
N ALA A 242 -23.55 -0.46 3.12
CA ALA A 242 -23.26 0.80 2.47
C ALA A 242 -23.43 0.73 0.94
N ALA A 243 -23.72 1.89 0.34
CA ALA A 243 -23.60 2.08 -1.10
C ALA A 243 -22.13 1.84 -1.50
N ARG A 244 -21.87 0.78 -2.27
CA ARG A 244 -20.52 0.35 -2.66
C ARG A 244 -20.27 0.46 -4.16
N ILE A 245 -19.02 0.70 -4.58
CA ILE A 245 -18.62 0.64 -5.99
C ILE A 245 -18.37 -0.83 -6.36
N ILE A 246 -17.53 -1.49 -5.55
CA ILE A 246 -17.20 -2.92 -5.68
C ILE A 246 -17.72 -3.67 -4.45
N GLU A 247 -18.43 -4.76 -4.70
CA GLU A 247 -18.85 -5.75 -3.71
C GLU A 247 -18.04 -7.04 -3.88
N VAL A 248 -17.41 -7.47 -2.79
CA VAL A 248 -16.73 -8.76 -2.68
C VAL A 248 -17.57 -9.64 -1.75
N PRO A 249 -18.43 -10.49 -2.30
CA PRO A 249 -19.31 -11.34 -1.50
C PRO A 249 -18.51 -12.45 -0.80
N ALA A 250 -19.19 -13.22 0.07
CA ALA A 250 -18.57 -14.31 0.81
C ALA A 250 -18.02 -15.42 -0.10
N GLY A 251 -16.92 -16.03 0.34
CA GLY A 251 -16.28 -17.16 -0.36
C GLY A 251 -15.31 -16.77 -1.48
N ILE A 252 -15.03 -15.47 -1.64
CA ILE A 252 -13.95 -15.00 -2.52
C ILE A 252 -12.60 -15.23 -1.82
N THR A 253 -11.60 -15.75 -2.54
CA THR A 253 -10.25 -16.05 -2.03
C THR A 253 -9.18 -15.18 -2.70
N GLY A 254 -7.91 -15.38 -2.32
CA GLY A 254 -6.76 -14.66 -2.87
C GLY A 254 -6.48 -14.92 -4.35
N MET A 255 -7.24 -15.82 -5.01
CA MET A 255 -7.22 -15.94 -6.47
C MET A 255 -7.94 -14.79 -7.19
N THR A 256 -8.70 -13.99 -6.45
CA THR A 256 -9.44 -12.85 -6.97
C THR A 256 -8.72 -11.56 -6.62
N ILE A 257 -8.27 -10.85 -7.66
CA ILE A 257 -7.47 -9.63 -7.53
C ILE A 257 -8.29 -8.42 -8.00
N ILE A 258 -8.20 -7.29 -7.30
CA ILE A 258 -8.72 -5.99 -7.71
C ILE A 258 -7.54 -5.02 -7.80
N ASP A 259 -7.11 -4.68 -9.01
CA ASP A 259 -5.85 -3.95 -9.21
C ASP A 259 -5.95 -2.76 -10.18
N GLY A 260 -5.33 -1.63 -9.81
CA GLY A 260 -5.07 -0.53 -10.73
C GLY A 260 -6.27 0.36 -11.06
N PHE A 261 -7.24 0.51 -10.14
CA PHE A 261 -8.40 1.40 -10.32
C PHE A 261 -8.26 2.72 -9.57
N THR A 262 -8.87 3.77 -10.11
CA THR A 262 -9.28 4.93 -9.31
C THR A 262 -10.75 4.78 -8.92
N LEU A 263 -11.04 4.65 -7.64
CA LEU A 263 -12.40 4.53 -7.11
C LEU A 263 -12.82 5.89 -6.53
N ASN A 264 -13.90 6.46 -7.05
CA ASN A 264 -14.43 7.74 -6.58
C ASN A 264 -15.80 7.53 -5.92
N VAL A 265 -15.80 7.55 -4.59
CA VAL A 265 -16.98 7.37 -3.75
C VAL A 265 -17.88 8.61 -3.83
N ALA A 266 -19.17 8.38 -4.11
CA ALA A 266 -20.13 9.44 -4.37
C ALA A 266 -20.31 10.38 -3.16
N PRO A 267 -20.65 11.65 -3.43
CA PRO A 267 -21.19 12.53 -2.41
C PRO A 267 -22.64 12.12 -2.16
N ILE A 268 -22.93 11.53 -1.01
CA ILE A 268 -24.28 11.06 -0.71
C ILE A 268 -25.16 12.28 -0.36
N PHE A 269 -26.20 12.53 -1.17
CA PHE A 269 -27.17 13.60 -0.92
C PHE A 269 -28.48 13.07 -0.28
N THR A 270 -28.99 13.90 0.62
CA THR A 270 -30.26 13.92 1.39
C THR A 270 -31.32 12.82 1.16
N GLY A 271 -31.88 12.29 2.25
CA GLY A 271 -33.20 11.62 2.24
C GLY A 271 -33.37 10.40 3.15
N ALA A 272 -32.29 9.75 3.59
CA ALA A 272 -32.35 8.57 4.46
C ALA A 272 -31.88 8.87 5.90
N SER A 273 -32.22 7.98 6.84
CA SER A 273 -31.92 8.13 8.28
C SER A 273 -30.51 7.68 8.70
N ILE A 274 -29.80 6.93 7.86
CA ILE A 274 -28.37 6.61 7.96
C ILE A 274 -27.88 6.49 6.53
N LEU A 275 -26.78 7.16 6.20
CA LEU A 275 -26.19 7.12 4.87
C LEU A 275 -24.75 6.60 5.03
N SER A 276 -24.38 5.55 4.32
CA SER A 276 -23.01 5.05 4.31
C SER A 276 -22.62 4.74 2.88
N ALA A 277 -21.46 5.24 2.44
CA ALA A 277 -20.87 4.89 1.15
C ALA A 277 -19.49 4.28 1.37
N CYS A 278 -19.14 3.34 0.50
CA CYS A 278 -17.91 2.57 0.53
C CYS A 278 -17.32 2.47 -0.89
N ALA A 279 -16.00 2.46 -1.05
CA ALA A 279 -15.43 2.11 -2.36
C ALA A 279 -15.49 0.60 -2.56
N ILE A 280 -14.84 -0.16 -1.66
CA ILE A 280 -14.77 -1.63 -1.72
C ILE A 280 -15.37 -2.22 -0.44
N PHE A 281 -16.39 -3.03 -0.59
CA PHE A 281 -17.03 -3.74 0.51
C PHE A 281 -16.73 -5.23 0.43
N ILE A 282 -16.18 -5.80 1.51
CA ILE A 282 -15.73 -7.18 1.64
C ILE A 282 -16.53 -7.83 2.76
N ASN A 283 -17.14 -8.98 2.48
CA ASN A 283 -17.94 -9.70 3.46
C ASN A 283 -17.57 -11.18 3.48
N ASN A 284 -16.85 -11.62 4.52
CA ASN A 284 -16.39 -13.00 4.68
C ASN A 284 -15.58 -13.51 3.46
N ALA A 285 -14.55 -12.76 3.09
CA ALA A 285 -13.78 -12.98 1.88
C ALA A 285 -12.31 -12.56 2.04
N SER A 286 -11.43 -13.14 1.22
CA SER A 286 -9.98 -12.91 1.27
C SER A 286 -9.38 -12.55 -0.11
N PRO A 287 -9.92 -11.57 -0.87
CA PRO A 287 -9.29 -11.11 -2.13
C PRO A 287 -7.90 -10.48 -1.90
N GLU A 288 -7.18 -10.26 -2.99
CA GLU A 288 -6.06 -9.31 -3.06
C GLU A 288 -6.57 -7.96 -3.60
N ILE A 289 -6.21 -6.87 -2.93
CA ILE A 289 -6.60 -5.50 -3.31
C ILE A 289 -5.34 -4.65 -3.38
N SER A 290 -4.94 -4.27 -4.59
CA SER A 290 -3.65 -3.64 -4.82
C SER A 290 -3.62 -2.52 -5.86
N ASN A 291 -2.67 -1.60 -5.73
CA ASN A 291 -2.45 -0.51 -6.69
C ASN A 291 -3.70 0.36 -6.99
N ASN A 292 -4.65 0.46 -6.05
CA ASN A 292 -5.85 1.28 -6.23
C ASN A 292 -5.68 2.67 -5.62
N THR A 293 -6.24 3.68 -6.29
CA THR A 293 -6.42 5.03 -5.75
C THR A 293 -7.87 5.19 -5.31
N ILE A 294 -8.14 5.32 -4.02
CA ILE A 294 -9.49 5.46 -3.46
C ILE A 294 -9.68 6.88 -2.99
N THR A 295 -10.67 7.57 -3.54
CA THR A 295 -11.02 8.94 -3.19
C THR A 295 -12.51 9.06 -2.94
N SER A 296 -12.92 10.13 -2.28
CA SER A 296 -14.31 10.56 -2.27
C SER A 296 -14.40 11.99 -2.77
N SER A 297 -15.57 12.41 -3.25
CA SER A 297 -15.84 13.84 -3.45
C SER A 297 -16.30 14.49 -2.14
N ASP A 298 -16.00 15.78 -1.95
CA ASP A 298 -16.51 16.57 -0.83
C ASP A 298 -18.05 16.46 -0.75
N VAL A 299 -18.55 16.09 0.42
CA VAL A 299 -19.99 15.99 0.66
C VAL A 299 -20.43 17.21 1.46
N SER A 300 -21.11 18.14 0.80
CA SER A 300 -21.87 19.23 1.42
C SER A 300 -23.34 18.81 1.48
N SER A 301 -23.77 18.12 2.54
CA SER A 301 -25.19 17.85 2.74
C SER A 301 -25.91 19.12 3.18
N THR A 302 -26.67 19.72 2.28
CA THR A 302 -27.57 20.83 2.61
C THR A 302 -28.87 20.25 3.18
N ASN A 303 -29.13 20.31 4.49
CA ASN A 303 -30.49 20.38 5.08
C ASN A 303 -31.11 19.17 5.84
N ASN A 304 -30.38 18.16 6.34
CA ASN A 304 -31.00 17.17 7.27
C ASN A 304 -30.22 16.99 8.58
N PRO A 305 -30.45 17.82 9.61
CA PRO A 305 -29.76 17.71 10.89
C PRO A 305 -30.10 16.41 11.63
N GLY A 306 -29.09 15.76 12.22
CA GLY A 306 -29.21 14.59 13.08
C GLY A 306 -29.08 13.22 12.41
N VAL A 307 -28.71 13.14 11.11
CA VAL A 307 -28.45 11.86 10.43
C VAL A 307 -26.95 11.58 10.39
N PRO A 308 -26.46 10.50 11.02
CA PRO A 308 -25.09 10.07 10.86
C PRO A 308 -24.80 9.71 9.41
N VAL A 309 -23.70 10.23 8.87
CA VAL A 309 -23.26 9.86 7.53
C VAL A 309 -21.81 9.39 7.55
N ASN A 310 -21.60 8.22 6.96
CA ASN A 310 -20.30 7.58 6.93
C ASN A 310 -19.76 7.49 5.50
N THR A 311 -18.46 7.73 5.36
CA THR A 311 -17.73 7.45 4.12
C THR A 311 -16.58 6.52 4.45
N VAL A 312 -16.48 5.43 3.71
CA VAL A 312 -15.49 4.37 3.93
C VAL A 312 -14.68 4.17 2.65
N GLY A 313 -13.36 4.07 2.76
CA GLY A 313 -12.53 3.62 1.64
C GLY A 313 -12.75 2.13 1.41
N ILE A 314 -12.31 1.31 2.36
CA ILE A 314 -12.48 -0.14 2.36
C ILE A 314 -13.22 -0.58 3.62
N CYS A 315 -14.30 -1.35 3.45
CA CYS A 315 -15.08 -1.92 4.55
C CYS A 315 -14.99 -3.45 4.49
N HIS A 316 -14.48 -4.09 5.53
CA HIS A 316 -14.34 -5.54 5.63
C HIS A 316 -15.04 -6.07 6.88
N ILE A 317 -15.94 -7.05 6.70
CA ILE A 317 -16.76 -7.60 7.77
C ILE A 317 -16.91 -9.13 7.72
N ASN A 318 -17.22 -9.72 8.88
CA ASN A 318 -17.74 -11.09 9.05
C ASN A 318 -16.76 -12.23 8.68
N GLY A 319 -15.49 -12.13 9.03
CA GLY A 319 -14.50 -13.14 8.67
C GLY A 319 -13.74 -12.81 7.39
N GLY A 320 -12.77 -13.65 7.03
CA GLY A 320 -11.90 -13.43 5.87
C GLY A 320 -10.59 -12.76 6.26
N SER A 321 -9.66 -12.77 5.30
CA SER A 321 -8.28 -12.33 5.49
C SER A 321 -7.71 -11.78 4.17
N PRO A 322 -8.32 -10.72 3.61
CA PRO A 322 -7.82 -10.13 2.37
C PRO A 322 -6.44 -9.53 2.59
N SER A 323 -5.64 -9.55 1.53
CA SER A 323 -4.42 -8.74 1.47
C SER A 323 -4.75 -7.38 0.83
N ILE A 324 -4.40 -6.29 1.51
CA ILE A 324 -4.69 -4.92 1.10
C ILE A 324 -3.37 -4.15 1.08
N HIS A 325 -2.80 -3.93 -0.11
CA HIS A 325 -1.46 -3.35 -0.23
C HIS A 325 -1.26 -2.44 -1.43
N ASP A 326 -0.20 -1.62 -1.41
CA ASP A 326 0.12 -0.68 -2.50
C ASP A 326 -1.04 0.26 -2.90
N ASN A 327 -2.02 0.46 -2.01
CA ASN A 327 -3.12 1.37 -2.29
C ASN A 327 -2.79 2.80 -1.84
N SER A 328 -3.50 3.76 -2.41
CA SER A 328 -3.54 5.14 -1.96
C SER A 328 -4.99 5.49 -1.63
N ILE A 329 -5.32 5.59 -0.35
CA ILE A 329 -6.66 5.91 0.14
C ILE A 329 -6.64 7.34 0.64
N ALA A 330 -7.34 8.24 -0.04
CA ALA A 330 -7.43 9.65 0.30
C ALA A 330 -8.88 10.13 0.20
N LEU A 331 -9.63 9.94 1.29
CA LEU A 331 -10.99 10.46 1.38
C LEU A 331 -10.97 11.99 1.49
N ALA A 332 -11.95 12.65 0.89
CA ALA A 332 -12.05 14.11 0.89
C ALA A 332 -12.62 14.68 2.19
N THR A 333 -12.69 16.01 2.27
CA THR A 333 -13.19 16.72 3.44
C THR A 333 -14.70 16.68 3.46
N ARG A 334 -15.28 16.42 4.62
CA ARG A 334 -16.73 16.40 4.76
C ARG A 334 -17.25 17.63 5.48
N GLY A 335 -18.11 18.38 4.77
CA GLY A 335 -18.48 19.77 5.05
C GLY A 335 -19.76 20.01 5.85
N ASP A 336 -20.36 19.02 6.53
CA ASP A 336 -21.72 19.19 7.07
C ASP A 336 -21.75 19.77 8.49
N THR A 337 -22.12 21.03 8.62
CA THR A 337 -22.23 21.74 9.90
C THR A 337 -23.13 21.04 10.93
N TYR A 338 -24.15 20.28 10.51
CA TYR A 338 -25.23 19.82 11.39
C TYR A 338 -25.22 18.32 11.72
N ASN A 339 -24.33 17.52 11.13
CA ASN A 339 -24.35 16.06 11.28
C ASN A 339 -23.07 15.51 11.90
N THR A 340 -23.21 14.41 12.66
CA THR A 340 -22.09 13.54 13.03
C THR A 340 -21.57 12.88 11.76
N CYS A 341 -20.43 13.35 11.28
CA CYS A 341 -19.80 12.85 10.07
C CYS A 341 -18.63 11.97 10.47
N THR A 342 -18.69 10.69 10.09
CA THR A 342 -17.62 9.73 10.39
C THR A 342 -16.97 9.25 9.12
N ASN A 343 -15.67 9.44 9.00
CA ASN A 343 -14.93 8.91 7.85
C ASN A 343 -13.96 7.82 8.30
N TYR A 344 -13.84 6.79 7.47
CA TYR A 344 -12.98 5.63 7.71
C TYR A 344 -12.13 5.40 6.47
N GLY A 345 -10.80 5.49 6.57
CA GLY A 345 -9.93 4.99 5.51
C GLY A 345 -10.19 3.50 5.29
N ILE A 346 -10.00 2.72 6.34
CA ILE A 346 -10.32 1.29 6.41
C ILE A 346 -11.18 1.00 7.66
N TYR A 347 -12.23 0.21 7.50
CA TYR A 347 -13.10 -0.27 8.57
C TYR A 347 -13.12 -1.80 8.60
N LEU A 348 -12.73 -2.39 9.74
CA LEU A 348 -12.69 -3.83 9.98
C LEU A 348 -13.62 -4.19 11.13
N ALA A 349 -14.51 -5.18 10.93
CA ALA A 349 -15.40 -5.65 12.00
C ALA A 349 -15.70 -7.15 11.95
N THR A 350 -15.87 -7.76 13.14
CA THR A 350 -16.40 -9.12 13.29
C THR A 350 -15.49 -10.18 12.64
N ASN A 351 -14.29 -10.37 13.21
CA ASN A 351 -13.24 -11.29 12.74
C ASN A 351 -12.70 -10.96 11.35
N ALA A 352 -12.63 -9.67 11.01
CA ALA A 352 -12.12 -9.17 9.74
C ALA A 352 -10.58 -9.05 9.82
N ASP A 353 -9.89 -10.19 9.70
CA ASP A 353 -8.46 -10.33 9.98
C ASP A 353 -7.61 -10.06 8.73
N SER A 354 -7.75 -8.85 8.18
CA SER A 354 -6.99 -8.39 7.01
C SER A 354 -5.48 -8.31 7.26
N HIS A 355 -4.69 -8.54 6.20
CA HIS A 355 -3.29 -8.13 6.16
C HIS A 355 -3.21 -6.82 5.38
N ILE A 356 -2.85 -5.72 6.06
CA ILE A 356 -2.81 -4.38 5.52
C ILE A 356 -1.35 -3.94 5.48
N HIS A 357 -0.75 -3.85 4.30
CA HIS A 357 0.67 -3.54 4.19
C HIS A 357 1.06 -2.67 3.01
N ASP A 358 2.19 -1.96 3.09
CA ASP A 358 2.77 -1.19 1.98
C ASP A 358 1.81 -0.16 1.33
N ASN A 359 0.77 0.28 2.06
CA ASN A 359 -0.12 1.30 1.54
C ASN A 359 0.55 2.66 1.64
N SER A 360 0.78 3.26 0.47
CA SER A 360 1.45 4.56 0.31
C SER A 360 0.82 5.69 1.13
N MET A 361 -0.50 5.62 1.33
CA MET A 361 -1.26 6.54 2.15
C MET A 361 -2.60 5.91 2.54
N ILE A 362 -2.91 5.93 3.83
CA ILE A 362 -4.26 5.69 4.36
C ILE A 362 -4.72 6.97 5.04
N TYR A 363 -5.57 7.72 4.33
CA TYR A 363 -6.10 9.00 4.74
C TYR A 363 -7.61 8.98 4.87
N GLY A 364 -8.06 9.01 6.11
CA GLY A 364 -9.48 9.00 6.49
C GLY A 364 -10.24 10.27 6.09
N GLY A 365 -9.58 11.30 5.54
CA GLY A 365 -10.21 12.56 5.20
C GLY A 365 -10.20 13.57 6.34
N ALA A 366 -11.08 14.56 6.23
CA ALA A 366 -11.35 15.56 7.27
C ALA A 366 -12.87 15.66 7.50
N SER A 367 -13.26 16.16 8.67
CA SER A 367 -14.66 16.32 9.04
C SER A 367 -14.86 17.69 9.69
N THR A 368 -15.64 18.57 9.06
CA THR A 368 -15.93 19.93 9.55
C THR A 368 -17.25 20.04 10.30
N GLY A 369 -17.99 18.94 10.50
CA GLY A 369 -19.28 18.95 11.18
C GLY A 369 -19.16 19.03 12.69
N THR A 370 -20.16 19.49 13.44
CA THR A 370 -20.01 19.79 14.89
C THR A 370 -19.48 18.63 15.76
N ALA A 371 -19.68 17.37 15.36
CA ALA A 371 -19.20 16.18 16.05
C ALA A 371 -18.50 15.20 15.09
N GLY A 372 -17.65 15.75 14.21
CA GLY A 372 -16.91 15.01 13.21
C GLY A 372 -15.87 14.08 13.82
N ILE A 373 -15.88 12.81 13.41
CA ILE A 373 -14.87 11.83 13.81
C ILE A 373 -14.18 11.29 12.56
N VAL A 374 -12.86 11.17 12.60
CA VAL A 374 -12.09 10.62 11.47
C VAL A 374 -11.22 9.48 11.95
N TYR A 375 -11.26 8.38 11.21
CA TYR A 375 -10.45 7.19 11.41
C TYR A 375 -9.57 6.94 10.19
N GLY A 376 -8.27 6.72 10.41
CA GLY A 376 -7.41 6.10 9.39
C GLY A 376 -7.83 4.65 9.22
N ILE A 377 -7.66 3.86 10.29
CA ILE A 377 -8.09 2.48 10.40
C ILE A 377 -8.94 2.32 11.67
N PHE A 378 -10.14 1.76 11.53
CA PHE A 378 -10.98 1.37 12.67
C PHE A 378 -11.13 -0.15 12.71
N ILE A 379 -10.86 -0.75 13.86
CA ILE A 379 -10.80 -2.20 14.07
C ILE A 379 -11.76 -2.57 15.20
N SER A 380 -12.72 -3.45 14.93
CA SER A 380 -13.67 -3.92 15.94
C SER A 380 -13.73 -5.44 15.97
N ASN A 381 -13.43 -6.05 17.12
CA ASN A 381 -13.51 -7.50 17.29
C ASN A 381 -12.78 -8.27 16.17
N SER A 382 -11.57 -7.82 15.80
CA SER A 382 -10.75 -8.39 14.71
C SER A 382 -9.27 -8.34 15.12
N SER A 383 -8.44 -9.17 14.49
CA SER A 383 -7.00 -9.30 14.74
C SER A 383 -6.19 -9.21 13.43
N PRO A 384 -6.27 -8.07 12.70
CA PRO A 384 -5.49 -7.88 11.49
C PRO A 384 -3.98 -7.73 11.77
N ILE A 385 -3.18 -7.88 10.72
CA ILE A 385 -1.77 -7.47 10.69
C ILE A 385 -1.70 -6.15 9.92
N ILE A 386 -1.06 -5.13 10.50
CA ILE A 386 -0.93 -3.80 9.93
C ILE A 386 0.56 -3.44 9.92
N GLU A 387 1.20 -3.44 8.75
CA GLU A 387 2.64 -3.20 8.64
C GLU A 387 3.06 -2.30 7.48
N ASN A 388 4.18 -1.59 7.61
CA ASN A 388 4.77 -0.80 6.52
C ASN A 388 3.80 0.21 5.85
N ASN A 389 2.80 0.69 6.58
CA ASN A 389 1.83 1.66 6.05
C ASN A 389 2.19 3.08 6.44
N ARG A 390 1.76 4.04 5.62
CA ARG A 390 1.69 5.46 5.99
C ARG A 390 0.25 5.85 6.29
N ILE A 391 -0.09 5.97 7.57
CA ILE A 391 -1.45 6.23 8.05
C ILE A 391 -1.50 7.67 8.55
N ILE A 392 -2.32 8.50 7.89
CA ILE A 392 -2.40 9.94 8.19
C ILE A 392 -3.87 10.29 8.34
N VAL A 393 -4.26 10.83 9.47
CA VAL A 393 -5.58 11.43 9.62
C VAL A 393 -5.45 12.94 9.55
N SER A 394 -6.52 13.63 9.18
CA SER A 394 -6.55 15.10 9.24
C SER A 394 -7.82 15.61 9.90
N GLY A 395 -7.72 16.84 10.40
CA GLY A 395 -8.81 17.79 10.61
C GLY A 395 -10.18 17.19 10.93
N ALA A 396 -10.34 16.66 12.15
CA ALA A 396 -11.66 16.36 12.70
C ALA A 396 -12.09 17.47 13.65
N THR A 397 -13.31 17.97 13.55
CA THR A 397 -13.81 18.93 14.56
C THR A 397 -13.88 18.37 15.97
N ASN A 398 -14.11 17.07 16.15
CA ASN A 398 -14.18 16.44 17.45
C ASN A 398 -12.95 15.54 17.66
N ASN A 399 -12.97 14.33 17.11
CA ASN A 399 -11.93 13.34 17.38
C ASN A 399 -11.27 12.82 16.11
N SER A 400 -9.95 12.69 16.12
CA SER A 400 -9.20 12.03 15.06
C SER A 400 -8.36 10.90 15.64
N PHE A 401 -8.44 9.73 15.00
CA PHE A 401 -7.73 8.53 15.42
C PHE A 401 -7.06 7.92 14.19
N ALA A 402 -5.72 7.86 14.16
CA ALA A 402 -5.06 7.20 13.04
C ALA A 402 -5.36 5.70 13.03
N ILE A 403 -5.26 5.04 14.20
CA ILE A 403 -5.74 3.68 14.40
C ILE A 403 -6.63 3.65 15.66
N HIS A 404 -7.86 3.14 15.55
CA HIS A 404 -8.73 2.88 16.68
C HIS A 404 -9.09 1.40 16.78
N ILE A 405 -8.76 0.80 17.92
CA ILE A 405 -8.93 -0.61 18.25
C ILE A 405 -10.03 -0.72 19.29
N PHE A 406 -11.12 -1.43 18.96
CA PHE A 406 -12.26 -1.62 19.84
C PHE A 406 -12.51 -3.11 20.09
N ASN A 407 -12.18 -3.58 21.30
CA ASN A 407 -12.26 -5.01 21.67
C ASN A 407 -11.56 -5.92 20.66
N ALA A 408 -10.36 -5.56 20.24
CA ALA A 408 -9.60 -6.21 19.18
C ALA A 408 -8.15 -6.49 19.64
N ALA A 409 -7.40 -7.30 18.89
CA ALA A 409 -6.01 -7.64 19.19
C ALA A 409 -5.17 -7.72 17.90
N PRO A 410 -4.94 -6.58 17.22
CA PRO A 410 -4.10 -6.53 16.02
C PRO A 410 -2.60 -6.62 16.34
N ASP A 411 -1.82 -6.96 15.32
CA ASP A 411 -0.37 -6.75 15.27
C ASP A 411 -0.08 -5.50 14.41
N ILE A 412 0.58 -4.48 14.98
CA ILE A 412 0.82 -3.17 14.38
C ILE A 412 2.30 -2.86 14.43
N HIS A 413 2.99 -2.87 13.29
CA HIS A 413 4.42 -2.61 13.28
C HIS A 413 4.97 -1.93 12.02
N ASN A 414 6.12 -1.29 12.12
CA ASN A 414 6.78 -0.63 10.98
C ASN A 414 5.91 0.43 10.27
N ASN A 415 4.88 0.99 10.93
CA ASN A 415 4.00 1.99 10.32
C ASN A 415 4.44 3.42 10.66
N TYR A 416 4.23 4.36 9.75
CA TYR A 416 4.25 5.79 10.05
C TYR A 416 2.82 6.22 10.34
N ILE A 417 2.55 6.68 11.56
CA ILE A 417 1.21 6.93 12.08
C ILE A 417 1.11 8.39 12.54
N TYR A 418 0.23 9.16 11.90
CA TYR A 418 -0.04 10.55 12.24
C TYR A 418 -1.52 10.75 12.59
N GLY A 419 -1.80 11.03 13.86
CA GLY A 419 -3.15 11.20 14.43
C GLY A 419 -3.91 12.42 13.91
N GLY A 420 -3.21 13.35 13.25
CA GLY A 420 -3.83 14.42 12.50
C GLY A 420 -4.01 15.71 13.29
N SER A 421 -5.20 16.29 13.16
CA SER A 421 -5.57 17.42 14.00
C SER A 421 -7.05 17.37 14.35
N SER A 422 -7.38 17.75 15.57
CA SER A 422 -8.78 17.84 15.97
C SER A 422 -9.14 18.88 17.02
N GLY A 423 -10.43 19.22 17.11
CA GLY A 423 -10.95 20.18 18.08
C GLY A 423 -11.15 19.63 19.50
N SER A 424 -11.03 18.32 19.71
CA SER A 424 -11.12 17.70 21.04
C SER A 424 -9.97 16.75 21.31
N GLU A 425 -9.99 15.56 20.70
CA GLU A 425 -8.99 14.51 20.94
C GLU A 425 -8.29 14.09 19.65
N THR A 426 -6.96 14.13 19.64
CA THR A 426 -6.13 13.70 18.52
C THR A 426 -5.24 12.56 18.99
N THR A 427 -5.35 11.38 18.38
CA THR A 427 -4.63 10.19 18.86
C THR A 427 -4.00 9.42 17.71
N GLY A 428 -2.74 9.02 17.88
CA GLY A 428 -2.07 8.10 16.98
C GLY A 428 -2.74 6.72 17.02
N ILE A 429 -2.60 6.02 18.14
CA ILE A 429 -3.24 4.71 18.37
C ILE A 429 -4.15 4.77 19.59
N ARG A 430 -5.42 4.41 19.43
CA ARG A 430 -6.38 4.27 20.54
C ARG A 430 -6.76 2.81 20.74
N VAL A 431 -6.64 2.31 21.96
CA VAL A 431 -7.13 1.01 22.41
C VAL A 431 -8.32 1.23 23.33
N ASP A 432 -9.49 0.72 22.96
CA ASP A 432 -10.75 0.83 23.70
C ASP A 432 -11.31 -0.58 23.92
N GLY A 433 -10.80 -1.23 24.96
CA GLY A 433 -10.90 -2.67 25.17
C GLY A 433 -9.99 -3.47 24.24
N SER A 434 -9.61 -4.68 24.67
CA SER A 434 -8.94 -5.65 23.81
C SER A 434 -9.51 -7.06 24.02
N SER A 435 -9.58 -7.85 22.95
CA SER A 435 -9.99 -9.27 22.98
C SER A 435 -8.82 -10.22 23.29
N GLY A 436 -7.61 -9.66 23.33
CA GLY A 436 -6.32 -10.32 23.56
C GLY A 436 -5.24 -9.23 23.74
N ILE A 437 -3.97 -9.56 23.55
CA ILE A 437 -2.88 -8.59 23.65
C ILE A 437 -2.67 -7.91 22.29
N VAL A 438 -2.78 -6.59 22.25
CA VAL A 438 -2.37 -5.79 21.08
C VAL A 438 -0.84 -5.78 21.00
N SER A 439 -0.25 -6.05 19.83
CA SER A 439 1.20 -5.91 19.62
C SER A 439 1.48 -4.62 18.85
N CYS A 440 2.32 -3.74 19.39
CA CYS A 440 2.65 -2.45 18.80
C CYS A 440 4.16 -2.20 18.84
N TYR A 441 4.85 -2.33 17.71
CA TYR A 441 6.31 -2.18 17.69
C TYR A 441 6.93 -1.57 16.43
N ASN A 442 8.12 -0.97 16.54
CA ASN A 442 8.84 -0.36 15.41
C ASN A 442 8.03 0.71 14.63
N ASN A 443 7.05 1.33 15.27
CA ASN A 443 6.25 2.38 14.65
C ASN A 443 6.86 3.77 14.94
N ILE A 444 6.64 4.69 14.00
CA ILE A 444 6.71 6.13 14.28
C ILE A 444 5.29 6.60 14.51
N ILE A 445 4.99 7.07 15.71
CA ILE A 445 3.66 7.46 16.13
C ILE A 445 3.71 8.92 16.56
N ASP A 446 2.94 9.74 15.87
CA ASP A 446 2.78 11.15 16.20
C ASP A 446 1.29 11.45 16.36
N ALA A 447 0.89 11.92 17.53
CA ALA A 447 -0.49 12.28 17.78
C ALA A 447 -0.97 13.41 16.87
N GLY A 448 -0.08 14.31 16.45
CA GLY A 448 -0.39 15.50 15.66
C GLY A 448 -0.75 16.72 16.52
N ALA A 449 -1.65 17.58 16.04
CA ALA A 449 -1.98 18.85 16.67
C ALA A 449 -3.48 18.95 17.03
N GLY A 450 -3.81 19.08 18.31
CA GLY A 450 -5.21 19.14 18.77
C GLY A 450 -5.57 20.46 19.47
N ALA A 451 -6.78 20.57 20.04
CA ALA A 451 -7.17 21.66 20.97
C ALA A 451 -7.25 21.24 22.46
N ASN A 452 -7.67 20.01 22.82
CA ASN A 452 -7.80 19.62 24.25
C ASN A 452 -6.90 18.46 24.70
N ASN A 453 -6.89 17.33 23.98
CA ASN A 453 -6.17 16.13 24.39
C ASN A 453 -5.41 15.53 23.20
N ARG A 454 -4.12 15.22 23.38
CA ARG A 454 -3.28 14.63 22.32
C ARG A 454 -2.50 13.47 22.90
N TYR A 455 -2.65 12.32 22.28
CA TYR A 455 -2.07 11.09 22.76
C TYR A 455 -1.33 10.37 21.65
N GLY A 456 -0.05 10.06 21.83
CA GLY A 456 0.63 9.16 20.91
C GLY A 456 -0.11 7.82 20.91
N ILE A 457 -0.27 7.25 22.12
CA ILE A 457 -1.08 6.06 22.39
C ILE A 457 -2.05 6.33 23.54
N ASN A 458 -3.34 6.10 23.33
CA ASN A 458 -4.40 6.20 24.35
C ASN A 458 -4.98 4.80 24.64
N ILE A 459 -4.89 4.34 25.89
CA ILE A 459 -5.32 3.02 26.33
C ILE A 459 -6.48 3.16 27.30
N ILE A 460 -7.61 2.57 26.93
CA ILE A 460 -8.84 2.52 27.71
C ILE A 460 -9.22 1.05 27.83
N ASP A 461 -8.96 0.44 28.98
CA ASP A 461 -9.33 -0.95 29.29
C ASP A 461 -8.76 -2.04 28.36
N GLY A 462 -7.54 -1.86 27.83
CA GLY A 462 -6.90 -2.82 26.92
C GLY A 462 -5.57 -3.40 27.43
N ASP A 463 -5.27 -4.63 27.01
CA ASP A 463 -3.95 -5.26 27.12
C ASP A 463 -3.13 -4.93 25.85
N ILE A 464 -1.91 -4.41 26.02
CA ILE A 464 -1.05 -3.98 24.91
C ILE A 464 0.45 -4.09 25.26
N ASN A 465 1.22 -4.53 24.28
CA ASN A 465 2.67 -4.53 24.26
C ASN A 465 3.18 -3.40 23.37
N ILE A 466 3.97 -2.48 23.93
CA ILE A 466 4.48 -1.27 23.26
C ILE A 466 6.01 -1.33 23.28
N PHE A 467 6.61 -1.76 22.18
CA PHE A 467 8.04 -2.03 22.09
C PHE A 467 8.72 -1.26 20.95
N ASN A 468 9.92 -0.71 21.14
CA ASN A 468 10.71 -0.19 20.03
C ASN A 468 9.98 0.87 19.18
N ASN A 469 9.18 1.76 19.77
CA ASN A 469 8.48 2.81 19.01
C ASN A 469 9.15 4.17 19.23
N ILE A 470 8.96 5.06 18.26
CA ILE A 470 9.15 6.50 18.44
C ILE A 470 7.76 7.10 18.62
N ILE A 471 7.49 7.70 19.78
CA ILE A 471 6.17 8.15 20.20
C ILE A 471 6.23 9.63 20.56
N ASN A 472 5.64 10.44 19.70
CA ASN A 472 5.36 11.84 19.93
C ASN A 472 3.89 12.01 20.37
N GLY A 473 3.69 12.51 21.59
CA GLY A 473 2.37 12.85 22.10
C GLY A 473 1.70 14.06 21.42
N GLY A 474 2.39 14.70 20.47
CA GLY A 474 1.85 15.78 19.64
C GLY A 474 2.02 17.16 20.26
N THR A 475 1.17 18.11 19.83
CA THR A 475 1.20 19.52 20.26
C THR A 475 -0.14 20.03 20.80
N GLY A 476 -0.11 20.74 21.93
CA GLY A 476 -1.17 21.58 22.50
C GLY A 476 -1.55 21.29 23.95
N ASP A 477 -2.58 21.96 24.49
CA ASP A 477 -2.97 22.11 25.92
C ASP A 477 -2.75 20.94 26.89
N LYS A 478 -2.88 19.69 26.42
CA LYS A 478 -2.51 18.47 27.15
C LYS A 478 -2.00 17.47 26.13
N ALA A 479 -0.74 17.11 26.26
CA ALA A 479 -0.07 16.11 25.43
C ALA A 479 0.41 14.95 26.30
N SER A 480 0.27 13.72 25.83
CA SER A 480 0.92 12.57 26.46
C SER A 480 1.47 11.65 25.38
N GLY A 481 2.70 11.17 25.55
CA GLY A 481 3.22 10.09 24.71
C GLY A 481 2.30 8.87 24.83
N ILE A 482 2.04 8.43 26.07
CA ILE A 482 1.14 7.32 26.39
C ILE A 482 0.18 7.75 27.51
N TYR A 483 -1.12 7.54 27.31
CA TYR A 483 -2.17 7.82 28.28
C TYR A 483 -2.96 6.55 28.61
N ILE A 484 -3.12 6.21 29.89
CA ILE A 484 -3.71 4.95 30.35
C ILE A 484 -4.87 5.24 31.30
N THR A 485 -6.06 4.74 30.94
CA THR A 485 -7.30 4.84 31.72
C THR A 485 -8.02 3.49 31.76
N ASN A 486 -7.60 2.62 32.67
CA ASN A 486 -8.22 1.32 32.86
C ASN A 486 -9.13 1.32 34.09
N SER A 487 -10.30 0.72 33.95
CA SER A 487 -11.24 0.40 35.03
C SER A 487 -10.90 -0.91 35.76
N SER A 488 -10.06 -1.77 35.16
CA SER A 488 -9.53 -2.99 35.77
C SER A 488 -8.02 -3.14 35.53
N VAL A 489 -7.32 -3.97 36.30
CA VAL A 489 -5.90 -4.27 36.02
C VAL A 489 -5.76 -4.87 34.63
N ARG A 490 -4.83 -4.34 33.82
CA ARG A 490 -4.51 -4.78 32.47
C ARG A 490 -3.00 -5.04 32.32
N THR A 491 -2.66 -5.85 31.34
CA THR A 491 -1.27 -6.13 30.94
C THR A 491 -0.84 -5.07 29.93
N VAL A 492 -0.22 -4.00 30.44
CA VAL A 492 0.38 -2.94 29.61
C VAL A 492 1.90 -2.99 29.78
N GLN A 493 2.62 -3.37 28.73
CA GLN A 493 4.09 -3.43 28.74
C GLN A 493 4.64 -2.30 27.88
N ILE A 494 5.55 -1.49 28.43
CA ILE A 494 6.15 -0.34 27.75
C ILE A 494 7.67 -0.47 27.83
N GLU A 495 8.29 -0.92 26.74
CA GLU A 495 9.71 -1.25 26.75
C GLU A 495 10.46 -0.70 25.53
N ASN A 496 11.64 -0.13 25.74
CA ASN A 496 12.55 0.24 24.66
C ASN A 496 12.00 1.27 23.65
N ASN A 497 11.21 2.25 24.11
CA ASN A 497 10.63 3.30 23.27
C ASN A 497 11.32 4.66 23.46
N ASN A 498 11.33 5.49 22.41
CA ASN A 498 11.60 6.93 22.48
C ASN A 498 10.27 7.67 22.66
N ILE A 499 10.06 8.37 23.78
CA ILE A 499 8.78 8.97 24.17
C ILE A 499 8.96 10.45 24.48
N PHE A 500 8.23 11.31 23.76
CA PHE A 500 8.32 12.76 23.91
C PHE A 500 7.02 13.46 23.53
N THR A 501 7.00 14.78 23.70
CA THR A 501 5.91 15.67 23.28
C THR A 501 6.49 16.91 22.60
N ASN A 502 5.83 17.43 21.56
CA ASN A 502 6.36 18.52 20.73
C ASN A 502 5.95 19.92 21.19
N ASP A 503 5.64 20.10 22.48
CA ASP A 503 5.33 21.42 23.04
C ASP A 503 6.61 22.25 23.18
N GLY A 504 7.16 22.67 22.04
CA GLY A 504 8.35 23.50 21.95
C GLY A 504 8.16 24.80 22.74
N ASP A 505 8.98 24.99 23.77
CA ASP A 505 9.30 26.24 24.46
C ASP A 505 8.15 27.13 24.98
N ALA A 506 6.88 26.75 24.81
CA ALA A 506 5.75 27.50 25.29
C ALA A 506 5.53 27.18 26.78
N PHE A 507 6.35 27.79 27.63
CA PHE A 507 6.28 27.88 29.10
C PHE A 507 4.91 28.34 29.69
N ASN A 508 3.85 28.41 28.90
CA ASN A 508 2.52 28.82 29.32
C ASN A 508 1.61 27.60 29.55
N ALA A 509 1.68 27.05 30.76
CA ALA A 509 0.62 26.30 31.45
C ALA A 509 0.06 25.02 30.80
N ILE A 510 0.81 24.38 29.90
CA ILE A 510 0.48 23.06 29.36
C ILE A 510 1.14 22.02 30.25
N THR A 511 0.43 20.94 30.58
CA THR A 511 1.04 19.78 31.26
C THR A 511 1.22 18.67 30.25
N SER A 512 2.48 18.42 29.89
CA SER A 512 2.86 17.35 28.99
C SER A 512 3.43 16.15 29.76
N TYR A 513 3.13 14.94 29.29
CA TYR A 513 3.52 13.71 29.95
C TYR A 513 4.22 12.72 29.01
N GLY A 514 5.25 12.03 29.47
CA GLY A 514 5.75 10.85 28.76
C GLY A 514 4.70 9.74 28.83
N VAL A 515 4.42 9.28 30.05
CA VAL A 515 3.37 8.29 30.37
C VAL A 515 2.46 8.83 31.48
N TYR A 516 1.14 8.82 31.27
CA TYR A 516 0.14 9.22 32.25
C TYR A 516 -0.80 8.05 32.57
N ALA A 517 -0.88 7.64 33.84
CA ALA A 517 -1.82 6.63 34.34
C ALA A 517 -2.87 7.28 35.27
N THR A 518 -4.16 7.11 34.98
CA THR A 518 -5.24 7.81 35.72
C THR A 518 -5.66 7.16 37.03
N SER A 519 -5.24 5.94 37.32
CA SER A 519 -5.72 5.17 38.47
C SER A 519 -4.80 4.00 38.80
N ALA A 520 -5.01 3.39 39.97
CA ALA A 520 -4.29 2.20 40.42
C ALA A 520 -4.37 1.00 39.46
N THR A 521 -5.44 0.92 38.68
CA THR A 521 -5.67 -0.12 37.66
C THR A 521 -5.02 0.20 36.32
N SER A 522 -4.56 1.44 36.14
CA SER A 522 -3.94 1.95 34.91
C SER A 522 -2.41 1.82 34.90
N TYR A 523 -1.83 1.11 35.86
CA TYR A 523 -0.38 1.00 35.95
C TYR A 523 0.17 0.08 34.85
N PRO A 524 1.26 0.48 34.17
CA PRO A 524 1.95 -0.45 33.31
C PRO A 524 2.51 -1.62 34.13
N THR A 525 2.41 -2.82 33.59
CA THR A 525 3.02 -4.02 34.17
C THR A 525 4.55 -3.94 34.09
N THR A 526 5.10 -3.30 33.06
CA THR A 526 6.53 -2.98 32.94
C THR A 526 6.72 -1.62 32.26
N LEU A 527 7.74 -0.88 32.70
CA LEU A 527 8.15 0.39 32.11
C LEU A 527 9.68 0.44 32.04
N ASN A 528 10.27 -0.28 31.09
CA ASN A 528 11.72 -0.53 31.08
C ASN A 528 12.41 0.06 29.84
N ASN A 529 13.61 0.60 30.05
CA ASN A 529 14.53 0.99 28.98
C ASN A 529 13.97 1.99 27.95
N ASN A 530 13.10 2.89 28.39
CA ASN A 530 12.56 3.94 27.52
C ASN A 530 13.39 5.22 27.66
N ASN A 531 13.51 5.98 26.58
CA ASN A 531 14.06 7.32 26.59
C ASN A 531 12.92 8.35 26.63
N PHE A 532 12.88 9.20 27.65
CA PHE A 532 11.90 10.27 27.79
C PHE A 532 12.53 11.64 27.58
N PHE A 533 12.04 12.45 26.66
CA PHE A 533 12.55 13.81 26.46
C PHE A 533 11.42 14.76 26.06
N TYR A 534 11.65 16.07 26.16
CA TYR A 534 10.65 17.12 25.90
C TYR A 534 9.24 16.88 26.49
N CYS A 535 9.17 16.30 27.69
CA CYS A 535 7.94 16.20 28.47
C CYS A 535 8.15 16.86 29.84
N ASP A 536 7.15 17.57 30.34
CA ASP A 536 7.21 18.21 31.66
C ASP A 536 7.30 17.17 32.77
N ILE A 537 6.59 16.05 32.58
CA ILE A 537 6.54 14.94 33.53
C ILE A 537 6.72 13.62 32.76
N GLN A 538 7.85 12.96 32.95
CA GLN A 538 8.16 11.70 32.25
C GLN A 538 7.16 10.58 32.59
N TYR A 539 6.79 10.44 33.87
CA TYR A 539 5.76 9.50 34.32
C TYR A 539 4.87 10.15 35.39
N TYR A 540 3.56 10.12 35.17
CA TYR A 540 2.57 10.57 36.14
C TYR A 540 1.60 9.46 36.49
N ASN A 541 1.32 9.33 37.78
CA ASN A 541 0.39 8.37 38.33
C ASN A 541 -0.62 9.10 39.24
N TYR A 542 -1.90 9.02 38.89
CA TYR A 542 -3.00 9.52 39.71
C TYR A 542 -3.51 8.45 40.67
N ILE A 543 -3.37 8.69 41.97
CA ILE A 543 -3.92 7.83 43.03
C ILE A 543 -5.21 8.47 43.55
N ASP A 544 -6.34 7.76 43.39
CA ASP A 544 -7.70 8.18 43.74
C ASP A 544 -7.78 8.91 45.10
N GLY A 545 -8.02 10.23 45.04
CA GLY A 545 -8.40 11.05 46.20
C GLY A 545 -7.24 11.62 47.03
N VAL A 546 -5.99 11.29 46.71
CA VAL A 546 -4.81 12.01 47.24
C VAL A 546 -4.27 12.88 46.11
N ALA A 547 -4.85 14.07 45.97
CA ALA A 547 -4.26 15.11 45.14
C ALA A 547 -2.83 15.37 45.64
N ASP A 548 -1.87 15.42 44.72
CA ASP A 548 -0.42 15.57 44.94
C ASP A 548 0.34 14.34 45.44
N LYS A 549 0.59 13.40 44.51
CA LYS A 549 1.94 12.84 44.36
C LYS A 549 2.40 12.90 42.91
N THR A 550 2.61 14.12 42.42
CA THR A 550 3.51 14.34 41.28
C THR A 550 4.90 13.80 41.65
N VAL A 551 5.30 12.67 41.08
CA VAL A 551 6.71 12.28 41.02
C VAL A 551 7.36 13.15 39.95
N THR A 552 7.61 14.42 40.29
CA THR A 552 8.10 15.44 39.36
C THR A 552 9.58 15.31 39.03
N LEU A 553 10.32 14.38 39.61
CA LEU A 553 11.73 14.17 39.27
C LEU A 553 12.10 12.70 39.36
N PHE A 554 12.29 12.08 38.20
CA PHE A 554 13.29 11.02 38.06
C PHE A 554 14.66 11.63 38.38
N ASP A 555 15.29 11.20 39.46
CA ASP A 555 16.76 11.13 39.43
C ASP A 555 17.08 9.84 38.66
N ILE A 556 17.30 10.00 37.36
CA ILE A 556 17.56 8.94 36.36
C ILE A 556 18.73 8.03 36.77
N SER A 557 19.52 8.42 37.77
CA SER A 557 20.68 7.67 38.24
C SER A 557 20.42 6.72 39.42
N THR A 558 19.28 6.80 40.13
CA THR A 558 19.04 5.96 41.33
C THR A 558 17.73 5.17 41.25
N VAL A 559 17.91 3.91 40.85
CA VAL A 559 17.04 2.75 40.99
C VAL A 559 15.96 2.89 42.09
N LEU A 560 14.73 2.58 41.67
CA LEU A 560 13.47 2.41 42.40
C LEU A 560 12.54 3.63 42.45
N LEU A 561 11.39 3.48 41.76
CA LEU A 561 10.10 4.07 42.14
C LEU A 561 9.68 3.51 43.53
N ILE A 562 10.43 3.81 44.60
CA ILE A 562 9.90 3.58 45.96
C ILE A 562 9.07 4.81 46.30
N ASP A 563 7.82 4.79 45.85
CA ASP A 563 6.78 5.19 46.78
C ASP A 563 6.26 3.92 47.46
N ALA A 564 5.90 4.02 48.74
CA ALA A 564 5.83 2.91 49.70
C ALA A 564 4.71 1.86 49.48
N GLY A 565 4.30 1.62 48.24
CA GLY A 565 3.33 0.60 47.86
C GLY A 565 3.15 0.39 46.35
N ASP A 566 3.89 1.09 45.50
CA ASP A 566 3.81 0.91 44.05
C ASP A 566 4.87 -0.10 43.58
N THR A 567 4.46 -1.08 42.75
CA THR A 567 5.30 -2.22 42.35
C THR A 567 5.65 -2.23 40.87
N VAL A 568 5.38 -1.14 40.12
CA VAL A 568 5.72 -1.06 38.70
C VAL A 568 7.24 -1.28 38.54
N PRO A 569 7.68 -2.38 37.90
CA PRO A 569 9.08 -2.56 37.55
C PRO A 569 9.44 -1.54 36.48
N ALA A 570 10.11 -0.47 36.90
CA ALA A 570 10.72 0.52 36.01
C ALA A 570 12.24 0.46 36.16
N LYS A 571 12.94 0.04 35.10
CA LYS A 571 14.39 -0.13 35.07
C LYS A 571 14.98 0.51 33.83
N ASN A 572 16.18 1.09 33.96
CA ASN A 572 17.00 1.59 32.85
C ASN A 572 16.33 2.63 31.94
N ASN A 573 15.30 3.35 32.40
CA ASN A 573 14.77 4.48 31.63
C ASN A 573 15.76 5.65 31.69
N ILE A 574 15.94 6.35 30.57
CA ILE A 574 16.83 7.49 30.43
C ILE A 574 16.06 8.75 30.01
N SER A 575 16.72 9.90 30.05
CA SER A 575 16.18 11.15 29.51
C SER A 575 17.29 11.88 28.77
N GLU A 576 17.36 11.61 27.47
CA GLU A 576 18.33 12.19 26.57
C GLU A 576 17.59 12.81 25.40
N ASP A 577 17.87 14.09 25.16
CA ASP A 577 17.34 14.79 24.00
C ASP A 577 18.07 14.33 22.74
N ILE A 578 17.34 13.62 21.88
CA ILE A 578 17.86 13.16 20.59
C ILE A 578 17.68 14.19 19.47
N TYR A 579 16.87 15.25 19.65
CA TYR A 579 16.54 16.20 18.57
C TYR A 579 17.72 16.99 18.01
N ALA A 580 18.79 17.18 18.79
CA ALA A 580 20.00 17.82 18.29
C ALA A 580 20.59 17.11 17.06
N ASP A 581 20.25 15.82 16.91
CA ASP A 581 20.83 14.92 15.93
C ASP A 581 19.84 14.34 14.91
N LEU A 582 18.54 14.69 15.01
CA LEU A 582 17.48 14.18 14.12
C LEU A 582 17.27 15.04 12.86
N ASP A 583 16.93 14.39 11.75
CA ASP A 583 16.40 15.09 10.57
C ASP A 583 15.06 15.76 10.88
N GLN A 584 14.90 17.01 10.47
CA GLN A 584 13.61 17.70 10.49
C GLN A 584 12.58 17.10 9.51
N ALA A 585 12.97 16.09 8.70
CA ALA A 585 12.11 15.43 7.71
C ALA A 585 11.01 14.48 8.28
N ASN A 586 10.74 14.51 9.59
CA ASN A 586 9.71 13.72 10.30
C ASN A 586 9.99 12.21 10.45
N GLU A 587 11.19 11.73 10.12
CA GLU A 587 11.53 10.31 10.31
C GLU A 587 12.22 10.03 11.65
N TYR A 588 12.53 11.08 12.43
CA TYR A 588 13.15 10.96 13.76
C TYR A 588 14.38 10.02 13.78
N ARG A 589 15.17 10.05 12.69
CA ARG A 589 16.39 9.24 12.52
C ARG A 589 17.63 10.09 12.77
N TYR A 590 18.63 9.52 13.45
CA TYR A 590 19.98 10.08 13.49
C TYR A 590 20.58 10.16 12.08
N ILE A 591 20.95 11.36 11.62
CA ILE A 591 21.58 11.56 10.29
C ILE A 591 23.09 11.84 10.39
N GLY A 592 23.64 11.93 11.59
CA GLY A 592 25.07 12.15 11.77
C GLY A 592 25.94 10.98 11.26
N ASP A 593 27.23 11.23 11.07
CA ASP A 593 28.19 10.16 10.78
C ASP A 593 28.40 9.32 12.04
N TYR A 594 27.95 8.05 12.01
CA TYR A 594 28.16 7.07 13.07
C TYR A 594 29.63 6.89 13.46
N ASN A 595 30.56 7.24 12.56
CA ASN A 595 32.00 7.16 12.78
C ASN A 595 32.63 8.49 13.21
N ALA A 596 31.84 9.55 13.34
CA ALA A 596 32.37 10.83 13.80
C ALA A 596 32.96 10.67 15.21
N VAL A 597 34.21 11.11 15.36
CA VAL A 597 34.92 11.03 16.64
C VAL A 597 34.16 11.82 17.70
N GLY A 598 33.64 11.11 18.71
CA GLY A 598 32.93 11.71 19.85
C GLY A 598 31.44 11.38 19.92
N VAL A 599 30.86 10.74 18.91
CA VAL A 599 29.50 10.17 19.00
C VAL A 599 29.60 8.85 19.77
N VAL A 600 28.89 8.75 20.88
CA VAL A 600 28.80 7.54 21.70
C VAL A 600 27.32 7.19 21.80
N PHE A 601 26.92 6.09 21.18
CA PHE A 601 25.57 5.55 21.33
C PHE A 601 25.47 4.82 22.66
N ASP A 602 24.40 5.07 23.41
CA ASP A 602 24.04 4.17 24.50
C ASP A 602 23.44 2.90 23.88
N THR A 603 24.08 1.77 24.16
CA THR A 603 23.71 0.47 23.61
C THR A 603 22.98 -0.39 24.64
N SER A 604 22.34 0.27 25.62
CA SER A 604 21.62 -0.36 26.73
C SER A 604 20.25 -0.94 26.34
N GLY A 605 19.89 -0.94 25.05
CA GLY A 605 18.68 -1.55 24.52
C GLY A 605 18.40 -2.94 25.08
N ILE A 606 17.12 -3.25 25.28
CA ILE A 606 16.70 -4.61 25.64
C ILE A 606 16.75 -5.47 24.38
N ASP A 607 17.46 -6.60 24.44
CA ASP A 607 17.38 -7.63 23.41
C ASP A 607 15.97 -8.24 23.36
N GLY A 608 15.21 -7.89 22.33
CA GLY A 608 13.84 -8.36 22.15
C GLY A 608 13.73 -9.87 21.96
N ASN A 609 14.76 -10.54 21.44
CA ASN A 609 14.75 -12.01 21.36
C ASN A 609 15.01 -12.63 22.74
N GLY A 610 16.03 -12.16 23.45
CA GLY A 610 16.33 -12.58 24.82
C GLY A 610 15.23 -12.25 25.83
N ALA A 611 14.48 -11.17 25.63
CA ALA A 611 13.31 -10.79 26.41
C ALA A 611 12.04 -11.57 26.01
N GLY A 612 12.09 -12.36 24.92
CA GLY A 612 10.98 -13.19 24.46
C GLY A 612 9.91 -12.43 23.67
N TRP A 613 10.18 -11.20 23.21
CA TRP A 613 9.31 -10.46 22.31
C TRP A 613 9.25 -11.13 20.92
N GLY A 614 10.38 -11.70 20.47
CA GLY A 614 10.46 -12.50 19.24
C GLY A 614 10.71 -11.70 17.96
N TYR A 615 10.99 -10.39 18.06
CA TYR A 615 11.28 -9.51 16.92
C TYR A 615 12.72 -9.00 17.01
N THR A 616 13.52 -9.21 15.96
CA THR A 616 14.95 -8.83 15.89
C THR A 616 15.27 -7.91 14.73
N ILE A 617 14.26 -7.40 14.04
CA ILE A 617 14.42 -6.55 12.88
C ILE A 617 13.85 -5.18 13.23
N ASP A 618 14.58 -4.11 12.91
CA ASP A 618 14.12 -2.74 13.07
C ASP A 618 13.14 -2.33 11.95
N ARG A 619 12.72 -1.07 11.95
CA ARG A 619 11.81 -0.54 10.92
C ARG A 619 12.34 -0.61 9.48
N ASP A 620 13.65 -0.51 9.29
CA ASP A 620 14.29 -0.49 7.95
C ASP A 620 14.61 -1.89 7.43
N GLY A 621 14.32 -2.93 8.21
CA GLY A 621 14.69 -4.30 7.88
C GLY A 621 16.09 -4.69 8.35
N ASN A 622 16.78 -3.83 9.12
CA ASN A 622 18.09 -4.17 9.68
C ASN A 622 17.92 -5.13 10.86
N THR A 623 18.77 -6.15 10.90
CA THR A 623 18.83 -7.03 12.08
C THR A 623 19.47 -6.28 13.25
N ARG A 624 18.76 -6.20 14.36
CA ARG A 624 19.28 -5.75 15.66
C ARG A 624 20.23 -6.81 16.18
N THR A 625 21.50 -6.46 16.36
CA THR A 625 22.52 -7.44 16.76
C THR A 625 23.03 -7.16 18.17
N GLU A 626 23.08 -8.20 19.01
CA GLU A 626 23.62 -8.10 20.37
C GLU A 626 25.09 -7.60 20.40
N THR A 627 25.83 -7.73 19.29
CA THR A 627 27.27 -7.46 19.25
C THR A 627 27.60 -5.97 19.48
N ASN A 628 26.70 -5.07 19.10
CA ASN A 628 26.84 -3.64 19.31
C ASN A 628 25.84 -3.08 20.32
N GLY A 629 25.13 -3.97 21.05
CA GLY A 629 23.97 -3.66 21.89
C GLY A 629 22.78 -3.08 21.09
N TRP A 630 21.59 -3.17 21.67
CA TRP A 630 20.36 -2.73 21.01
C TRP A 630 20.19 -1.21 21.20
N SER A 631 19.63 -0.51 20.21
CA SER A 631 19.18 0.88 20.40
C SER A 631 17.76 0.93 20.98
N ILE A 632 17.41 2.07 21.57
CA ILE A 632 16.06 2.40 22.04
C ILE A 632 15.30 3.06 20.89
N GLY A 633 14.07 2.64 20.58
CA GLY A 633 13.26 3.24 19.52
C GLY A 633 13.03 2.34 18.30
N ALA A 634 12.62 2.93 17.18
CA ALA A 634 12.12 2.21 16.01
C ALA A 634 13.22 1.78 15.04
N TYR A 635 14.37 2.46 15.05
CA TYR A 635 15.52 2.15 14.21
C TYR A 635 16.66 1.54 15.03
N GLU A 636 17.55 0.82 14.37
CA GLU A 636 18.86 0.50 14.92
C GLU A 636 19.76 1.75 14.95
N TYR A 637 20.42 2.00 16.08
CA TYR A 637 21.29 3.17 16.34
C TYR A 637 20.56 4.53 16.44
N ASP A 638 19.31 4.51 16.90
CA ASP A 638 18.56 5.68 17.42
C ASP A 638 19.28 6.36 18.60
#